data_AF-A0A6P3CNZ0-F1
#
_entry.id   AF-A0A6P3CNZ0-F1
#
_cell.length_a   1.000
_cell.length_b   1.000
_cell.length_c   1.000
_cell.angle_alpha   90.00
_cell.angle_beta   90.00
_cell.angle_gamma   90.00
#
_symmetry.space_group_name_H-M   'P 1'
#
loop_
_entity.id
_entity.type
_entity.pdbx_description
1 polymer ?
#
loop_
_entity_poly.entity_id
_entity_poly.type
_entity_poly.pdbx_seq_one_letter_code
_entity_poly.pdbx_strand_id
1 'polypeptide(L)'
;MRLLAVVMTFMALTAHAAGPSDDWCRSSTITRIRQLALADSHAPGRPAAASMLAAYDRLEPALDAGCLDSQHGGSAGTPPLSQDAIAYAWLLNDASMYLVGAGDNAPERESGGPACIDPLQPLLGDDMRPRPGLPRRLVEAISANIRQCAAHCISPSCKPMNVSIWSAYRSESSAYTRHPACPFDTRLVQLNVNTCVGFDAGAFSASHPSDDAGKLACDIQSSAPTARCPALVVLTRDQGRNTTRRFSPGDGSALRDPSTACTVRSTGVDAGGTHFALMGEGRDCFGGTAYSLIEEIYVLRDGQPVLVKRNSADF
;
A
#
# COMPACT_ATOMS: atom_id res chain seq x y z
N MET A 1 26.54 -75.14 -18.04
CA MET A 1 27.02 -74.34 -16.89
C MET A 1 26.67 -72.89 -17.13
N ARG A 2 26.05 -72.26 -16.13
CA ARG A 2 25.57 -70.88 -16.13
C ARG A 2 26.75 -69.90 -16.15
N LEU A 3 26.61 -68.78 -16.87
CA LEU A 3 27.19 -67.51 -16.42
C LEU A 3 26.35 -66.35 -17.00
N LEU A 4 25.59 -65.73 -16.09
CA LEU A 4 24.96 -64.44 -16.28
C LEU A 4 26.06 -63.37 -16.38
N ALA A 5 25.99 -62.50 -17.37
CA ALA A 5 26.69 -61.21 -17.37
C ALA A 5 25.65 -60.11 -17.21
N VAL A 6 25.69 -59.46 -16.04
CA VAL A 6 24.87 -58.33 -15.63
C VAL A 6 25.32 -57.08 -16.39
N VAL A 7 24.41 -56.43 -17.09
CA VAL A 7 24.61 -55.08 -17.64
C VAL A 7 24.44 -54.10 -16.48
N MET A 8 25.56 -53.54 -15.98
CA MET A 8 25.51 -52.38 -15.08
C MET A 8 25.34 -51.11 -15.91
N THR A 9 24.13 -50.58 -15.94
CA THR A 9 23.84 -49.20 -16.33
C THR A 9 24.41 -48.27 -15.26
N PHE A 10 25.51 -47.57 -15.58
CA PHE A 10 25.96 -46.42 -14.81
C PHE A 10 24.92 -45.30 -14.93
N MET A 11 24.09 -45.11 -13.91
CA MET A 11 23.43 -43.83 -13.69
C MET A 11 24.51 -42.83 -13.27
N ALA A 12 24.96 -41.99 -14.20
CA ALA A 12 25.69 -40.79 -13.86
C ALA A 12 24.72 -39.83 -13.16
N LEU A 13 24.75 -39.80 -11.82
CA LEU A 13 24.28 -38.63 -11.08
C LEU A 13 25.21 -37.47 -11.47
N THR A 14 24.74 -36.59 -12.36
CA THR A 14 25.33 -35.27 -12.54
C THR A 14 25.05 -34.46 -11.28
N ALA A 15 25.98 -34.53 -10.31
CA ALA A 15 26.10 -33.48 -9.31
C ALA A 15 26.38 -32.19 -10.08
N HIS A 16 25.39 -31.30 -10.12
CA HIS A 16 25.57 -29.96 -10.68
C HIS A 16 26.60 -29.26 -9.80
N ALA A 17 27.82 -29.08 -10.32
CA ALA A 17 28.81 -28.23 -9.69
C ALA A 17 28.28 -26.80 -9.76
N ALA A 18 28.01 -26.24 -8.59
CA ALA A 18 27.55 -24.87 -8.42
C ALA A 18 28.49 -23.91 -9.16
N GLY A 19 27.94 -23.08 -10.03
CA GLY A 19 28.72 -22.08 -10.77
C GLY A 19 29.21 -20.96 -9.84
N PRO A 20 30.13 -20.09 -10.29
CA PRO A 20 30.62 -18.95 -9.49
C PRO A 20 29.51 -17.96 -9.07
N SER A 21 28.35 -17.97 -9.72
CA SER A 21 27.14 -17.24 -9.32
C SER A 21 26.46 -17.81 -8.07
N ASP A 22 26.55 -19.13 -7.85
CA ASP A 22 25.82 -19.82 -6.80
C ASP A 22 26.42 -19.57 -5.41
N ASP A 23 27.71 -19.23 -5.33
CA ASP A 23 28.38 -18.92 -4.07
C ASP A 23 27.95 -17.57 -3.48
N TRP A 24 27.56 -16.60 -4.31
CA TRP A 24 26.97 -15.34 -3.88
C TRP A 24 25.57 -15.54 -3.28
N CYS A 25 24.84 -16.55 -3.76
CA CYS A 25 23.48 -16.82 -3.35
C CYS A 25 23.37 -17.61 -2.04
N ARG A 26 24.48 -18.12 -1.50
CA ARG A 26 24.47 -18.82 -0.21
C ARG A 26 24.17 -17.86 0.93
N SER A 27 23.31 -18.27 1.85
CA SER A 27 22.90 -17.46 3.01
C SER A 27 24.09 -16.99 3.85
N SER A 28 25.15 -17.79 3.96
CA SER A 28 26.38 -17.44 4.68
C SER A 28 27.13 -16.28 4.02
N THR A 29 27.22 -16.28 2.70
CA THR A 29 27.87 -15.23 1.92
C THR A 29 27.06 -13.94 2.00
N ILE A 30 25.74 -14.05 1.82
CA ILE A 30 24.80 -12.93 1.95
C ILE A 30 24.85 -12.33 3.36
N THR A 31 24.88 -13.14 4.40
CA THR A 31 24.97 -12.63 5.79
C THR A 31 26.26 -11.85 6.00
N ARG A 32 27.39 -12.35 5.48
CA ARG A 32 28.68 -11.68 5.58
C ARG A 32 28.68 -10.34 4.85
N ILE A 33 28.17 -10.27 3.61
CA ILE A 33 28.20 -9.02 2.84
C ILE A 33 27.29 -7.96 3.46
N ARG A 34 26.13 -8.35 3.99
CA ARG A 34 25.23 -7.46 4.73
C ARG A 34 25.86 -6.88 5.99
N GLN A 35 26.63 -7.69 6.75
CA GLN A 35 27.37 -7.20 7.91
C GLN A 35 28.44 -6.17 7.53
N LEU A 36 29.13 -6.38 6.41
CA LEU A 36 30.10 -5.41 5.90
C LEU A 36 29.41 -4.11 5.44
N ALA A 37 28.29 -4.22 4.72
CA ALA A 37 27.50 -3.05 4.32
C ALA A 37 27.00 -2.25 5.53
N LEU A 38 26.53 -2.94 6.56
CA LEU A 38 26.13 -2.28 7.81
C LEU A 38 27.29 -1.53 8.46
N ALA A 39 28.48 -2.12 8.49
CA ALA A 39 29.67 -1.43 9.00
C ALA A 39 30.02 -0.18 8.16
N ASP A 40 29.94 -0.28 6.82
CA ASP A 40 30.17 0.83 5.91
C ASP A 40 29.15 1.97 6.12
N SER A 41 27.89 1.64 6.42
CA SER A 41 26.82 2.63 6.71
C SER A 41 27.06 3.44 8.00
N HIS A 42 27.88 2.91 8.91
CA HIS A 42 28.24 3.52 10.18
C HIS A 42 29.68 4.01 10.24
N ALA A 43 30.38 4.06 9.10
CA ALA A 43 31.78 4.45 9.05
C ALA A 43 31.99 5.89 9.60
N PRO A 44 32.87 6.08 10.60
CA PRO A 44 33.09 7.39 11.20
C PRO A 44 33.82 8.32 10.22
N GLY A 45 33.52 9.62 10.29
CA GLY A 45 34.20 10.65 9.50
C GLY A 45 33.73 10.78 8.05
N ARG A 46 32.71 10.02 7.63
CA ARG A 46 32.07 10.16 6.31
C ARG A 46 30.67 10.79 6.47
N PRO A 47 30.24 11.66 5.53
CA PRO A 47 28.85 12.16 5.51
C PRO A 47 27.85 11.01 5.46
N ALA A 48 26.73 11.13 6.18
CA ALA A 48 25.75 10.06 6.32
C ALA A 48 25.27 9.48 4.98
N ALA A 49 24.89 10.33 4.03
CA ALA A 49 24.45 9.90 2.71
C ALA A 49 25.55 9.14 1.92
N ALA A 50 26.81 9.56 2.04
CA ALA A 50 27.93 8.87 1.41
C ALA A 50 28.26 7.53 2.09
N SER A 51 28.03 7.41 3.41
CA SER A 51 28.13 6.13 4.11
C SER A 51 27.05 5.15 3.66
N MET A 52 25.83 5.64 3.45
CA MET A 52 24.72 4.84 2.93
C MET A 52 24.97 4.38 1.49
N LEU A 53 25.48 5.27 0.63
CA LEU A 53 25.86 4.90 -0.74
C LEU A 53 26.96 3.83 -0.77
N ALA A 54 28.01 4.00 0.04
CA ALA A 54 29.07 2.99 0.14
C ALA A 54 28.57 1.63 0.66
N ALA A 55 27.57 1.65 1.56
CA ALA A 55 26.91 0.43 2.03
C ALA A 55 26.08 -0.23 0.91
N TYR A 56 25.43 0.56 0.06
CA TYR A 56 24.75 0.04 -1.13
C TYR A 56 25.74 -0.56 -2.14
N ASP A 57 26.82 0.15 -2.48
CA ASP A 57 27.86 -0.32 -3.41
C ASP A 57 28.48 -1.65 -2.93
N ARG A 58 28.56 -1.85 -1.60
CA ARG A 58 29.01 -3.11 -1.02
C ARG A 58 28.09 -4.28 -1.37
N LEU A 59 26.79 -4.05 -1.51
CA LEU A 59 25.79 -5.09 -1.81
C LEU A 59 25.66 -5.37 -3.32
N GLU A 60 26.06 -4.44 -4.18
CA GLU A 60 25.86 -4.50 -5.63
C GLU A 60 26.31 -5.81 -6.28
N PRO A 61 27.51 -6.37 -5.99
CA PRO A 61 27.92 -7.64 -6.60
C PRO A 61 27.00 -8.82 -6.27
N ALA A 62 26.38 -8.81 -5.09
CA ALA A 62 25.42 -9.83 -4.69
C ALA A 62 24.03 -9.57 -5.30
N LEU A 63 23.63 -8.30 -5.47
CA LEU A 63 22.39 -7.93 -6.17
C LEU A 63 22.43 -8.37 -7.64
N ASP A 64 23.55 -8.14 -8.32
CA ASP A 64 23.74 -8.49 -9.74
C ASP A 64 23.75 -10.01 -9.98
N ALA A 65 24.03 -10.80 -8.94
CA ALA A 65 23.98 -12.26 -9.02
C ALA A 65 22.55 -12.82 -9.16
N GLY A 66 21.51 -12.04 -8.86
CA GLY A 66 20.12 -12.38 -9.22
C GLY A 66 19.55 -13.64 -8.55
N CYS A 67 19.78 -13.83 -7.25
CA CYS A 67 19.58 -15.12 -6.57
C CYS A 67 18.13 -15.58 -6.31
N LEU A 68 17.10 -14.85 -6.74
CA LEU A 68 15.70 -15.25 -6.52
C LEU A 68 15.19 -16.27 -7.56
N ASP A 69 15.66 -16.19 -8.80
CA ASP A 69 15.12 -16.98 -9.91
C ASP A 69 15.77 -18.37 -10.05
N SER A 70 16.91 -18.60 -9.39
CA SER A 70 17.71 -19.85 -9.51
C SER A 70 17.08 -21.08 -8.83
N GLN A 71 15.90 -20.99 -8.21
CA GLN A 71 15.31 -22.10 -7.43
C GLN A 71 13.91 -22.58 -7.87
N HIS A 72 13.28 -21.99 -8.88
CA HIS A 72 11.90 -22.34 -9.27
C HIS A 72 11.82 -23.26 -10.50
N GLY A 73 12.16 -24.54 -10.29
CA GLY A 73 11.82 -25.63 -11.21
C GLY A 73 10.94 -26.68 -10.53
N GLY A 74 9.63 -26.45 -10.39
CA GLY A 74 8.69 -27.47 -9.89
C GLY A 74 7.33 -26.96 -9.41
N SER A 75 6.28 -27.70 -9.76
CA SER A 75 4.85 -27.33 -9.70
C SER A 75 4.18 -27.34 -8.31
N ALA A 76 3.09 -26.56 -8.22
CA ALA A 76 1.89 -26.64 -7.38
C ALA A 76 2.04 -26.92 -5.87
N GLY A 77 2.03 -25.81 -5.12
CA GLY A 77 2.03 -25.72 -3.67
C GLY A 77 3.25 -24.93 -3.25
N THR A 78 3.08 -23.63 -2.96
CA THR A 78 4.21 -22.72 -2.69
C THR A 78 5.05 -23.28 -1.55
N PRO A 79 6.25 -23.85 -1.82
CA PRO A 79 7.09 -24.37 -0.77
C PRO A 79 7.50 -23.20 0.13
N PRO A 80 7.77 -23.42 1.43
CA PRO A 80 8.39 -22.39 2.26
C PRO A 80 9.70 -21.95 1.59
N LEU A 81 9.94 -20.63 1.53
CA LEU A 81 11.16 -20.08 0.96
C LEU A 81 12.39 -20.73 1.60
N SER A 82 13.39 -21.04 0.77
CA SER A 82 14.67 -21.53 1.26
C SER A 82 15.35 -20.48 2.14
N GLN A 83 16.27 -20.92 3.00
CA GLN A 83 17.05 -20.01 3.83
C GLN A 83 17.89 -19.03 3.00
N ASP A 84 18.37 -19.48 1.84
CA ASP A 84 19.10 -18.66 0.87
C ASP A 84 18.20 -17.58 0.26
N ALA A 85 16.98 -17.95 -0.16
CA ALA A 85 16.01 -16.99 -0.68
C ALA A 85 15.56 -15.96 0.37
N ILE A 86 15.38 -16.38 1.64
CA ILE A 86 15.09 -15.46 2.74
C ILE A 86 16.27 -14.51 2.99
N ALA A 87 17.50 -15.02 2.99
CA ALA A 87 18.70 -14.20 3.18
C ALA A 87 18.83 -13.16 2.05
N TYR A 88 18.58 -13.57 0.81
CA TYR A 88 18.61 -12.67 -0.33
C TYR A 88 17.49 -11.63 -0.31
N ALA A 89 16.28 -12.01 0.10
CA ALA A 89 15.18 -11.07 0.26
C ALA A 89 15.49 -10.00 1.33
N TRP A 90 16.21 -10.36 2.39
CA TRP A 90 16.74 -9.36 3.32
C TRP A 90 17.82 -8.47 2.71
N LEU A 91 18.68 -8.99 1.84
CA LEU A 91 19.69 -8.20 1.13
C LEU A 91 19.05 -7.14 0.22
N LEU A 92 17.99 -7.50 -0.51
CA LEU A 92 17.18 -6.57 -1.31
C LEU A 92 16.55 -5.49 -0.43
N ASN A 93 16.04 -5.87 0.75
CA ASN A 93 15.48 -4.93 1.70
C ASN A 93 16.52 -3.92 2.23
N ASP A 94 17.72 -4.38 2.57
CA ASP A 94 18.81 -3.51 3.04
C ASP A 94 19.28 -2.56 1.94
N ALA A 95 19.39 -3.04 0.70
CA ALA A 95 19.73 -2.21 -0.45
C ALA A 95 18.75 -1.04 -0.63
N SER A 96 17.45 -1.30 -0.53
CA SER A 96 16.41 -0.27 -0.54
C SER A 96 16.61 0.76 0.58
N MET A 97 16.87 0.30 1.81
CA MET A 97 17.10 1.18 2.96
C MET A 97 18.34 2.08 2.76
N TYR A 98 19.43 1.55 2.22
CA TYR A 98 20.63 2.34 1.96
C TYR A 98 20.40 3.39 0.87
N LEU A 99 19.65 3.06 -0.18
CA LEU A 99 19.29 4.04 -1.21
C LEU A 99 18.39 5.15 -0.66
N VAL A 100 17.46 4.84 0.25
CA VAL A 100 16.71 5.85 1.00
C VAL A 100 17.65 6.79 1.76
N GLY A 101 18.61 6.22 2.49
CA GLY A 101 19.56 7.00 3.29
C GLY A 101 20.55 7.83 2.45
N ALA A 102 20.84 7.40 1.22
CA ALA A 102 21.68 8.14 0.28
C ALA A 102 20.97 9.37 -0.32
N GLY A 103 19.63 9.32 -0.42
CA GLY A 103 18.81 10.40 -0.96
C GLY A 103 19.22 10.76 -2.40
N ASP A 104 19.40 12.05 -2.67
CA ASP A 104 19.81 12.57 -3.99
C ASP A 104 21.21 12.11 -4.44
N ASN A 105 22.00 11.49 -3.56
CA ASN A 105 23.30 10.91 -3.92
C ASN A 105 23.18 9.48 -4.45
N ALA A 106 21.97 8.91 -4.47
CA ALA A 106 21.73 7.60 -5.06
C ALA A 106 21.97 7.65 -6.59
N PRO A 107 22.47 6.55 -7.19
CA PRO A 107 22.68 6.51 -8.63
C PRO A 107 21.36 6.69 -9.39
N GLU A 108 21.35 7.61 -10.36
CA GLU A 108 20.23 7.73 -11.30
C GLU A 108 20.15 6.48 -12.17
N ARG A 109 19.00 5.79 -12.18
CA ARG A 109 18.73 4.68 -13.10
C ARG A 109 17.84 5.11 -14.26
N GLU A 110 18.04 4.45 -15.41
CA GLU A 110 17.37 4.73 -16.69
C GLU A 110 15.83 4.68 -16.63
N SER A 111 15.23 4.09 -15.59
CA SER A 111 13.78 3.89 -15.47
C SER A 111 13.00 5.12 -14.98
N GLY A 112 13.67 6.18 -14.50
CA GLY A 112 13.00 7.38 -13.97
C GLY A 112 12.15 7.16 -12.71
N GLY A 113 12.12 5.93 -12.16
CA GLY A 113 11.49 5.60 -10.89
C GLY A 113 12.41 5.90 -9.69
N PRO A 114 11.91 5.77 -8.44
CA PRO A 114 12.74 5.99 -7.29
C PRO A 114 13.71 4.82 -7.13
N ALA A 115 15.01 5.10 -7.25
CA ALA A 115 16.08 4.10 -7.19
C ALA A 115 15.94 3.12 -6.01
N CYS A 116 15.40 3.60 -4.88
CA CYS A 116 15.25 2.79 -3.67
C CYS A 116 14.12 1.73 -3.71
N ILE A 117 13.18 1.80 -4.67
CA ILE A 117 12.13 0.79 -4.82
C ILE A 117 12.58 -0.37 -5.73
N ASP A 118 13.45 -0.11 -6.70
CA ASP A 118 13.89 -1.10 -7.68
C ASP A 118 14.42 -2.41 -7.04
N PRO A 119 15.25 -2.38 -5.98
CA PRO A 119 15.70 -3.61 -5.33
C PRO A 119 14.55 -4.43 -4.72
N LEU A 120 13.45 -3.79 -4.33
CA LEU A 120 12.32 -4.48 -3.72
C LEU A 120 11.41 -5.16 -4.75
N GLN A 121 11.43 -4.74 -6.02
CA GLN A 121 10.48 -5.19 -7.04
C GLN A 121 10.27 -6.73 -7.10
N PRO A 122 11.32 -7.58 -6.98
CA PRO A 122 11.14 -9.03 -6.97
C PRO A 122 10.33 -9.57 -5.76
N LEU A 123 10.32 -8.83 -4.65
CA LEU A 123 9.62 -9.18 -3.41
C LEU A 123 8.20 -8.63 -3.36
N LEU A 124 7.81 -7.83 -4.35
CA LEU A 124 6.52 -7.15 -4.38
C LEU A 124 5.58 -7.81 -5.40
N GLY A 125 4.30 -7.86 -5.05
CA GLY A 125 3.23 -8.10 -6.00
C GLY A 125 2.97 -6.85 -6.85
N ASP A 126 2.09 -7.00 -7.84
CA ASP A 126 1.67 -5.89 -8.72
C ASP A 126 1.00 -4.74 -7.94
N ASP A 127 0.55 -5.01 -6.72
CA ASP A 127 -0.03 -4.06 -5.78
C ASP A 127 1.01 -3.43 -4.82
N MET A 128 2.30 -3.65 -5.07
CA MET A 128 3.43 -3.23 -4.23
C MET A 128 3.40 -3.79 -2.80
N ARG A 129 2.61 -4.84 -2.54
CA ARG A 129 2.65 -5.55 -1.25
C ARG A 129 3.74 -6.61 -1.26
N PRO A 130 4.38 -6.87 -0.11
CA PRO A 130 5.27 -8.01 0.04
C PRO A 130 4.55 -9.30 -0.37
N ARG A 131 5.18 -10.08 -1.25
CA ARG A 131 4.62 -11.33 -1.77
C ARG A 131 4.28 -12.30 -0.63
N PRO A 132 3.20 -13.10 -0.78
CA PRO A 132 2.88 -14.14 0.19
C PRO A 132 4.03 -15.16 0.31
N GLY A 133 4.25 -15.67 1.52
CA GLY A 133 5.33 -16.63 1.81
C GLY A 133 6.58 -16.01 2.44
N LEU A 134 6.69 -14.68 2.49
CA LEU A 134 7.78 -14.00 3.20
C LEU A 134 7.61 -14.08 4.73
N PRO A 135 8.71 -14.20 5.51
CA PRO A 135 8.65 -14.12 6.96
C PRO A 135 8.04 -12.81 7.45
N ARG A 136 7.20 -12.86 8.49
CA ARG A 136 6.46 -11.69 9.01
C ARG A 136 7.36 -10.47 9.29
N ARG A 137 8.53 -10.66 9.90
CA ARG A 137 9.46 -9.55 10.20
C ARG A 137 10.01 -8.90 8.94
N LEU A 138 10.22 -9.69 7.88
CA LEU A 138 10.67 -9.18 6.60
C LEU A 138 9.54 -8.42 5.90
N VAL A 139 8.31 -8.91 5.96
CA VAL A 139 7.12 -8.18 5.47
C VAL A 139 7.01 -6.81 6.14
N GLU A 140 7.14 -6.75 7.46
CA GLU A 140 7.11 -5.50 8.23
C GLU A 140 8.24 -4.54 7.83
N ALA A 141 9.46 -5.04 7.63
CA ALA A 141 10.62 -4.26 7.20
C ALA A 141 10.48 -3.70 5.77
N ILE A 142 10.10 -4.56 4.81
CA ILE A 142 9.88 -4.15 3.40
C ILE A 142 8.81 -3.07 3.35
N SER A 143 7.72 -3.26 4.09
CA SER A 143 6.64 -2.27 4.15
C SER A 143 7.17 -0.93 4.66
N ALA A 144 7.94 -0.93 5.76
CA ALA A 144 8.54 0.29 6.31
C ALA A 144 9.46 1.00 5.31
N ASN A 145 10.29 0.26 4.58
CA ASN A 145 11.19 0.81 3.57
C ASN A 145 10.44 1.42 2.38
N ILE A 146 9.34 0.78 1.92
CA ILE A 146 8.46 1.35 0.89
C ILE A 146 7.91 2.72 1.33
N ARG A 147 7.48 2.85 2.59
CA ARG A 147 7.01 4.16 3.11
C ARG A 147 8.11 5.20 3.11
N GLN A 148 9.32 4.83 3.55
CA GLN A 148 10.44 5.76 3.61
C GLN A 148 10.85 6.21 2.22
N CYS A 149 10.97 5.27 1.27
CA CYS A 149 11.18 5.55 -0.13
C CYS A 149 10.21 6.61 -0.64
N ALA A 150 8.91 6.42 -0.40
CA ALA A 150 7.89 7.35 -0.86
C ALA A 150 7.97 8.73 -0.24
N ALA A 151 8.33 8.83 1.04
CA ALA A 151 8.54 10.12 1.69
C ALA A 151 9.68 10.92 1.05
N HIS A 152 10.68 10.24 0.47
CA HIS A 152 11.82 10.85 -0.20
C HIS A 152 11.61 11.07 -1.71
N CYS A 153 10.45 10.72 -2.26
CA CYS A 153 10.12 10.86 -3.68
C CYS A 153 9.48 12.21 -3.99
N ILE A 154 10.30 13.23 -4.28
CA ILE A 154 9.80 14.59 -4.62
C ILE A 154 9.41 14.71 -6.11
N SER A 155 9.97 13.87 -6.99
CA SER A 155 9.74 13.92 -8.44
C SER A 155 8.43 13.21 -8.87
N PRO A 156 7.66 13.74 -9.84
CA PRO A 156 6.40 13.13 -10.32
C PRO A 156 6.58 11.72 -10.90
N SER A 157 7.77 11.37 -11.38
CA SER A 157 8.10 10.05 -11.93
C SER A 157 8.25 8.97 -10.85
N CYS A 158 8.47 9.39 -9.60
CA CYS A 158 8.51 8.52 -8.43
C CYS A 158 7.16 8.33 -7.76
N LYS A 159 6.12 9.06 -8.21
CA LYS A 159 4.76 8.69 -7.87
C LYS A 159 4.45 7.42 -8.64
N PRO A 160 4.03 6.34 -7.96
CA PRO A 160 3.50 5.21 -8.68
C PRO A 160 2.40 5.73 -9.61
N MET A 161 2.53 5.54 -10.92
CA MET A 161 1.53 5.97 -11.90
C MET A 161 0.15 5.36 -11.61
N ASN A 162 0.10 4.38 -10.72
CA ASN A 162 -1.11 3.86 -10.12
C ASN A 162 -1.19 4.31 -8.65
N VAL A 163 -1.93 5.39 -8.40
CA VAL A 163 -2.24 5.91 -7.07
C VAL A 163 -2.95 4.84 -6.19
N SER A 164 -3.45 3.75 -6.80
CA SER A 164 -3.89 2.52 -6.12
C SER A 164 -2.85 1.85 -5.22
N ILE A 165 -1.56 2.17 -5.35
CA ILE A 165 -0.46 1.52 -4.61
C ILE A 165 -0.39 1.97 -3.14
N TRP A 166 -0.88 3.16 -2.80
CA TRP A 166 -0.95 3.61 -1.39
C TRP A 166 -2.21 3.13 -0.66
N SER A 167 -3.24 2.73 -1.41
CA SER A 167 -4.36 1.95 -0.86
C SER A 167 -3.88 0.60 -0.28
N ALA A 168 -2.72 0.09 -0.72
CA ALA A 168 -2.20 -1.17 -0.20
C ALA A 168 -1.80 -1.11 1.29
N TYR A 169 -1.59 0.09 1.85
CA TYR A 169 -1.28 0.27 3.26
C TYR A 169 -2.54 0.19 4.14
N ARG A 170 -2.99 -1.05 4.39
CA ARG A 170 -4.20 -1.39 5.17
C ARG A 170 -5.51 -0.80 4.65
N SER A 171 -5.66 -0.48 3.35
CA SER A 171 -7.01 -0.25 2.85
C SER A 171 -7.80 -1.54 2.89
N GLU A 172 -8.86 -1.54 3.69
CA GLU A 172 -9.86 -2.60 3.74
C GLU A 172 -10.90 -2.44 2.64
N SER A 173 -10.82 -1.39 1.82
CA SER A 173 -11.72 -1.08 0.70
C SER A 173 -11.91 -2.24 -0.26
N SER A 174 -10.90 -3.12 -0.41
CA SER A 174 -11.04 -4.36 -1.19
C SER A 174 -12.15 -5.30 -0.67
N ALA A 175 -12.49 -5.24 0.63
CA ALA A 175 -13.61 -5.94 1.23
C ALA A 175 -14.96 -5.21 1.03
N TYR A 176 -14.93 -3.95 0.59
CA TYR A 176 -16.11 -3.11 0.36
C TYR A 176 -16.37 -2.97 -1.14
N THR A 177 -17.44 -3.61 -1.59
CA THR A 177 -17.87 -3.51 -2.99
C THR A 177 -18.94 -2.43 -3.12
N ARG A 178 -19.02 -1.78 -4.28
CA ARG A 178 -20.17 -0.95 -4.61
C ARG A 178 -21.38 -1.86 -4.76
N HIS A 179 -22.22 -1.87 -3.73
CA HIS A 179 -23.51 -2.55 -3.74
C HIS A 179 -24.46 -1.87 -4.73
N PRO A 180 -25.54 -2.55 -5.17
CA PRO A 180 -26.49 -1.95 -6.11
C PRO A 180 -26.94 -0.57 -5.65
N ALA A 181 -27.08 0.34 -6.61
CA ALA A 181 -27.54 1.70 -6.35
C ALA A 181 -28.98 1.67 -5.81
N CYS A 182 -29.30 2.58 -4.91
CA CYS A 182 -30.65 2.67 -4.37
C CYS A 182 -31.64 3.07 -5.47
N PRO A 183 -32.82 2.42 -5.58
CA PRO A 183 -33.75 2.63 -6.69
C PRO A 183 -34.23 4.09 -6.87
N PHE A 184 -34.08 4.91 -5.83
CA PHE A 184 -34.53 6.29 -5.80
C PHE A 184 -33.39 7.31 -5.65
N ASP A 185 -32.16 6.85 -5.44
CA ASP A 185 -31.00 7.72 -5.30
C ASP A 185 -29.72 7.01 -5.74
N THR A 186 -29.18 7.47 -6.86
CA THR A 186 -27.95 6.93 -7.47
C THR A 186 -26.69 7.26 -6.68
N ARG A 187 -26.77 8.17 -5.71
CA ARG A 187 -25.64 8.57 -4.84
C ARG A 187 -25.58 7.74 -3.56
N LEU A 188 -26.57 6.87 -3.33
CA LEU A 188 -26.63 5.97 -2.18
C LEU A 188 -26.31 4.54 -2.62
N VAL A 189 -25.64 3.81 -1.73
CA VAL A 189 -25.42 2.37 -1.85
C VAL A 189 -26.38 1.61 -0.95
N GLN A 190 -26.90 0.50 -1.46
CA GLN A 190 -27.86 -0.30 -0.73
C GLN A 190 -27.16 -1.19 0.31
N LEU A 191 -27.48 -0.98 1.59
CA LEU A 191 -26.99 -1.80 2.70
C LEU A 191 -27.86 -3.07 2.85
N ASN A 192 -29.17 -2.91 2.72
CA ASN A 192 -30.15 -4.01 2.64
C ASN A 192 -31.40 -3.57 1.86
N VAL A 193 -32.37 -4.48 1.69
CA VAL A 193 -33.59 -4.23 0.90
C VAL A 193 -34.37 -2.97 1.31
N ASN A 194 -34.26 -2.55 2.57
CA ASN A 194 -34.98 -1.42 3.14
C ASN A 194 -34.07 -0.27 3.60
N THR A 195 -32.75 -0.40 3.49
CA THR A 195 -31.79 0.57 4.02
C THR A 195 -30.71 0.90 3.02
N CYS A 196 -30.51 2.20 2.83
CA CYS A 196 -29.58 2.79 1.89
C CYS A 196 -28.73 3.82 2.64
N VAL A 197 -27.45 3.88 2.31
CA VAL A 197 -26.51 4.79 2.96
C VAL A 197 -25.67 5.51 1.91
N GLY A 198 -25.24 6.71 2.23
CA GLY A 198 -24.33 7.44 1.36
C GLY A 198 -23.87 8.74 1.95
N PHE A 199 -23.12 9.44 1.13
CA PHE A 199 -22.50 10.70 1.47
C PHE A 199 -23.14 11.82 0.67
N ASP A 200 -23.54 12.88 1.36
CA ASP A 200 -23.88 14.14 0.72
C ASP A 200 -22.73 15.12 0.95
N ALA A 201 -22.02 15.44 -0.14
CA ALA A 201 -20.93 16.40 -0.17
C ALA A 201 -21.33 17.83 0.21
N GLY A 202 -22.63 18.13 0.29
CA GLY A 202 -23.11 19.47 0.63
C GLY A 202 -22.65 20.50 -0.39
N ALA A 203 -22.25 21.68 0.07
CA ALA A 203 -21.75 22.77 -0.79
C ALA A 203 -20.42 22.45 -1.50
N PHE A 204 -19.76 21.33 -1.14
CA PHE A 204 -18.39 21.00 -1.53
C PHE A 204 -18.29 20.02 -2.70
N SER A 205 -19.37 19.86 -3.47
CA SER A 205 -19.39 18.98 -4.64
C SER A 205 -18.68 19.57 -5.88
N ALA A 206 -18.24 20.83 -5.83
CA ALA A 206 -17.60 21.54 -6.93
C ALA A 206 -16.17 21.95 -6.55
N SER A 207 -15.31 22.19 -7.56
CA SER A 207 -13.97 22.73 -7.33
C SER A 207 -14.07 24.14 -6.76
N HIS A 208 -13.40 24.39 -5.62
CA HIS A 208 -13.36 25.69 -4.97
C HIS A 208 -11.99 26.36 -5.15
N PRO A 209 -11.93 27.69 -5.35
CA PRO A 209 -10.67 28.41 -5.33
C PRO A 209 -10.06 28.44 -3.91
N SER A 210 -8.74 28.53 -3.82
CA SER A 210 -7.98 28.55 -2.55
C SER A 210 -8.45 29.63 -1.57
N ASP A 211 -8.93 30.76 -2.08
CA ASP A 211 -9.33 31.93 -1.29
C ASP A 211 -10.64 31.73 -0.52
N ASP A 212 -11.37 30.65 -0.81
CA ASP A 212 -12.59 30.26 -0.11
C ASP A 212 -12.29 29.32 1.08
N ALA A 213 -11.09 28.74 1.16
CA ALA A 213 -10.72 27.74 2.18
C ALA A 213 -10.92 28.25 3.61
N GLY A 214 -10.55 29.50 3.90
CA GLY A 214 -10.72 30.11 5.23
C GLY A 214 -12.13 30.64 5.53
N LYS A 215 -13.02 30.67 4.53
CA LYS A 215 -14.40 31.19 4.66
C LYS A 215 -15.43 30.08 4.82
N LEU A 216 -15.05 28.85 4.51
CA LEU A 216 -15.92 27.67 4.55
C LEU A 216 -15.90 27.05 5.95
N ALA A 217 -16.55 27.72 6.90
CA ALA A 217 -16.76 27.16 8.24
C ALA A 217 -18.00 26.26 8.24
N CYS A 218 -17.82 25.00 8.66
CA CYS A 218 -18.93 24.15 9.04
C CYS A 218 -19.44 24.51 10.43
N ASP A 219 -20.09 25.66 10.53
CA ASP A 219 -20.67 26.09 11.79
C ASP A 219 -21.96 25.30 12.07
N ILE A 220 -21.91 24.47 13.12
CA ILE A 220 -22.93 23.47 13.48
C ILE A 220 -24.29 24.14 13.76
N GLN A 221 -24.31 25.45 14.03
CA GLN A 221 -25.51 26.18 14.45
C GLN A 221 -26.19 27.02 13.34
N SER A 222 -25.58 27.20 12.16
CA SER A 222 -25.97 28.30 11.24
C SER A 222 -26.28 27.90 9.78
N SER A 223 -26.56 26.64 9.47
CA SER A 223 -26.73 26.24 8.06
C SER A 223 -28.09 26.67 7.47
N ALA A 224 -28.13 27.86 6.87
CA ALA A 224 -29.11 28.19 5.84
C ALA A 224 -29.05 27.14 4.69
N PRO A 225 -30.14 26.89 3.94
CA PRO A 225 -30.23 25.80 2.96
C PRO A 225 -29.14 25.79 1.87
N THR A 226 -28.47 26.91 1.65
CA THR A 226 -27.44 27.15 0.62
C THR A 226 -26.01 26.89 1.10
N ALA A 227 -25.76 26.73 2.41
CA ALA A 227 -24.44 26.46 2.99
C ALA A 227 -24.48 25.16 3.81
N ARG A 228 -24.82 24.05 3.16
CA ARG A 228 -24.93 22.74 3.83
C ARG A 228 -23.57 22.08 3.96
N CYS A 229 -23.23 21.67 5.19
CA CYS A 229 -22.04 20.88 5.45
C CYS A 229 -22.12 19.46 4.88
N PRO A 230 -20.96 18.85 4.59
CA PRO A 230 -20.89 17.44 4.24
C PRO A 230 -21.53 16.60 5.35
N ALA A 231 -22.27 15.57 4.98
CA ALA A 231 -22.98 14.75 5.96
C ALA A 231 -23.22 13.34 5.45
N LEU A 232 -23.49 12.43 6.38
CA LEU A 232 -23.97 11.10 6.07
C LEU A 232 -25.49 11.12 5.91
N VAL A 233 -25.98 10.36 4.93
CA VAL A 233 -27.40 10.22 4.64
C VAL A 233 -27.77 8.76 4.76
N VAL A 234 -28.84 8.48 5.50
CA VAL A 234 -29.45 7.16 5.60
C VAL A 234 -30.88 7.25 5.12
N LEU A 235 -31.22 6.45 4.13
CA LEU A 235 -32.57 6.30 3.61
C LEU A 235 -33.12 4.95 4.09
N THR A 236 -34.22 4.99 4.83
CA THR A 236 -34.95 3.80 5.28
C THR A 236 -36.31 3.71 4.58
N ARG A 237 -36.75 2.49 4.27
CA ARG A 237 -38.10 2.21 3.79
C ARG A 237 -38.84 1.40 4.84
N ASP A 238 -39.93 1.97 5.34
CA ASP A 238 -40.83 1.29 6.27
C ASP A 238 -42.26 1.37 5.72
N GLN A 239 -42.94 0.21 5.64
CA GLN A 239 -44.30 0.07 5.08
C GLN A 239 -44.50 0.76 3.71
N GLY A 240 -43.48 0.74 2.85
CA GLY A 240 -43.52 1.39 1.53
C GLY A 240 -43.29 2.91 1.55
N ARG A 241 -43.14 3.53 2.73
CA ARG A 241 -42.78 4.93 2.88
C ARG A 241 -41.28 5.08 3.05
N ASN A 242 -40.70 5.96 2.24
CA ASN A 242 -39.28 6.31 2.32
C ASN A 242 -39.09 7.44 3.36
N THR A 243 -38.10 7.27 4.23
CA THR A 243 -37.65 8.29 5.20
C THR A 243 -36.15 8.51 5.02
N THR A 244 -35.75 9.75 4.77
CA THR A 244 -34.34 10.12 4.68
C THR A 244 -33.93 10.85 5.96
N ARG A 245 -32.87 10.38 6.61
CA ARG A 245 -32.24 11.00 7.78
C ARG A 245 -30.84 11.45 7.41
N ARG A 246 -30.50 12.67 7.79
CA ARG A 246 -29.16 13.24 7.63
C ARG A 246 -28.48 13.27 9.00
N PHE A 247 -27.21 12.91 9.03
CA PHE A 247 -26.40 12.88 10.24
C PHE A 247 -25.17 13.76 10.04
N SER A 248 -24.97 14.68 10.98
CA SER A 248 -23.76 15.48 11.04
C SER A 248 -22.52 14.56 11.17
N PRO A 249 -21.37 14.98 10.63
CA PRO A 249 -20.10 14.30 10.86
C PRO A 249 -19.84 14.07 12.35
N GLY A 250 -19.45 12.85 12.71
CA GLY A 250 -19.01 12.53 14.07
C GLY A 250 -17.62 13.11 14.36
N ASP A 251 -17.27 13.16 15.65
CA ASP A 251 -15.91 13.54 16.06
C ASP A 251 -14.86 12.62 15.42
N GLY A 252 -13.80 13.23 14.89
CA GLY A 252 -12.73 12.52 14.22
C GLY A 252 -13.01 12.08 12.78
N SER A 253 -14.20 12.34 12.23
CA SER A 253 -14.49 12.07 10.81
C SER A 253 -13.85 13.11 9.89
N ALA A 254 -13.33 12.67 8.75
CA ALA A 254 -12.88 13.47 7.61
C ALA A 254 -14.00 14.37 7.09
N LEU A 255 -15.26 14.01 7.29
CA LEU A 255 -16.37 14.87 6.90
C LEU A 255 -16.45 16.20 7.68
N ARG A 256 -15.73 16.33 8.80
CA ARG A 256 -15.62 17.60 9.55
C ARG A 256 -14.69 18.61 8.89
N ASP A 257 -13.70 18.14 8.15
CA ASP A 257 -12.76 19.00 7.45
C ASP A 257 -13.23 19.13 5.98
N PRO A 258 -13.69 20.32 5.55
CA PRO A 258 -14.15 20.52 4.19
C PRO A 258 -13.12 20.20 3.11
N SER A 259 -11.82 20.41 3.39
CA SER A 259 -10.74 20.13 2.46
C SER A 259 -10.62 18.63 2.15
N THR A 260 -10.87 17.79 3.16
CA THR A 260 -10.81 16.34 3.03
C THR A 260 -12.15 15.77 2.54
N ALA A 261 -13.30 16.29 3.02
CA ALA A 261 -14.62 15.78 2.67
C ALA A 261 -14.90 15.72 1.15
N CYS A 262 -14.37 16.66 0.38
CA CYS A 262 -14.54 16.68 -1.07
C CYS A 262 -13.67 15.66 -1.82
N THR A 263 -12.65 15.10 -1.16
CA THR A 263 -11.83 14.03 -1.73
C THR A 263 -12.57 12.69 -1.71
N VAL A 264 -13.68 12.58 -0.97
CA VAL A 264 -14.56 11.39 -0.96
C VAL A 264 -15.16 11.19 -2.35
N ARG A 265 -14.82 10.07 -3.00
CA ARG A 265 -15.25 9.74 -4.36
C ARG A 265 -16.38 8.73 -4.39
N SER A 266 -16.49 7.89 -3.37
CA SER A 266 -17.51 6.83 -3.35
C SER A 266 -17.82 6.29 -1.97
N THR A 267 -18.96 5.61 -1.90
CA THR A 267 -19.35 4.77 -0.78
C THR A 267 -19.35 3.31 -1.24
N GLY A 268 -18.93 2.40 -0.37
CA GLY A 268 -18.98 0.95 -0.57
C GLY A 268 -19.56 0.26 0.64
N VAL A 269 -19.99 -0.98 0.48
CA VAL A 269 -20.58 -1.80 1.54
C VAL A 269 -19.84 -3.14 1.59
N ASP A 270 -19.66 -3.68 2.80
CA ASP A 270 -18.98 -4.96 3.00
C ASP A 270 -19.83 -6.13 2.49
N ALA A 271 -19.21 -7.30 2.30
CA ALA A 271 -19.94 -8.50 1.85
C ALA A 271 -21.13 -8.89 2.76
N GLY A 272 -21.09 -8.50 4.03
CA GLY A 272 -22.15 -8.76 4.99
C GLY A 272 -23.34 -7.78 4.94
N GLY A 273 -23.22 -6.65 4.24
CA GLY A 273 -24.25 -5.60 4.27
C GLY A 273 -24.42 -4.99 5.66
N THR A 274 -23.37 -4.99 6.49
CA THR A 274 -23.41 -4.50 7.89
C THR A 274 -22.55 -3.25 8.09
N HIS A 275 -21.52 -3.10 7.28
CA HIS A 275 -20.62 -1.95 7.31
C HIS A 275 -20.65 -1.22 5.97
N PHE A 276 -20.37 0.07 6.01
CA PHE A 276 -20.12 0.84 4.81
C PHE A 276 -18.89 1.71 4.98
N ALA A 277 -18.19 1.93 3.88
CA ALA A 277 -16.96 2.71 3.84
C ALA A 277 -17.14 3.96 2.98
N LEU A 278 -16.65 5.10 3.46
CA LEU A 278 -16.36 6.26 2.63
C LEU A 278 -14.95 6.12 2.08
N MET A 279 -14.82 6.23 0.76
CA MET A 279 -13.56 6.07 0.05
C MET A 279 -13.28 7.33 -0.76
N GLY A 280 -12.12 7.92 -0.51
CA GLY A 280 -11.65 9.14 -1.15
C GLY A 280 -10.15 9.11 -1.39
N GLU A 281 -9.75 9.70 -2.51
CA GLU A 281 -8.34 9.82 -2.88
C GLU A 281 -8.19 11.04 -3.79
N GLY A 282 -7.22 11.89 -3.47
CA GLY A 282 -6.88 13.02 -4.32
C GLY A 282 -6.09 14.09 -3.59
N ARG A 283 -5.86 15.19 -4.29
CA ARG A 283 -5.42 16.42 -3.66
C ARG A 283 -6.55 17.01 -2.83
N ASP A 284 -6.19 17.78 -1.81
CA ASP A 284 -7.17 18.63 -1.14
C ASP A 284 -7.96 19.48 -2.17
N CYS A 285 -9.16 19.87 -1.76
CA CYS A 285 -10.07 20.67 -2.58
C CYS A 285 -9.51 21.97 -3.14
N PHE A 286 -8.44 22.47 -2.55
CA PHE A 286 -7.93 23.82 -2.75
C PHE A 286 -6.66 23.83 -3.60
N GLY A 287 -6.32 22.68 -4.21
CA GLY A 287 -5.18 22.55 -5.11
C GLY A 287 -3.84 22.50 -4.39
N GLY A 288 -3.85 22.28 -3.07
CA GLY A 288 -2.64 22.14 -2.27
C GLY A 288 -1.82 20.89 -2.63
N THR A 289 -0.67 20.80 -1.97
CA THR A 289 0.28 19.68 -2.15
C THR A 289 -0.09 18.45 -1.32
N ALA A 290 -1.05 18.57 -0.40
CA ALA A 290 -1.48 17.46 0.45
C ALA A 290 -2.34 16.48 -0.35
N TYR A 291 -1.97 15.20 -0.30
CA TYR A 291 -2.79 14.11 -0.81
C TYR A 291 -3.50 13.50 0.39
N SER A 292 -4.83 13.44 0.35
CA SER A 292 -5.62 12.79 1.40
C SER A 292 -6.09 11.44 0.90
N LEU A 293 -5.84 10.39 1.69
CA LEU A 293 -6.54 9.12 1.57
C LEU A 293 -7.65 9.12 2.62
N ILE A 294 -8.90 9.00 2.18
CA ILE A 294 -10.03 8.79 3.08
C ILE A 294 -10.48 7.34 2.96
N GLU A 295 -10.36 6.63 4.06
CA GLU A 295 -11.08 5.38 4.26
C GLU A 295 -11.66 5.39 5.68
N GLU A 296 -12.97 5.63 5.76
CA GLU A 296 -13.69 5.64 7.02
C GLU A 296 -14.78 4.59 7.00
N ILE A 297 -14.75 3.68 7.98
CA ILE A 297 -15.69 2.58 8.09
C ILE A 297 -16.72 2.90 9.16
N TYR A 298 -17.97 2.72 8.78
CA TYR A 298 -19.14 2.98 9.58
C TYR A 298 -19.98 1.73 9.74
N VAL A 299 -20.67 1.64 10.88
CA VAL A 299 -21.76 0.70 11.13
C VAL A 299 -23.02 1.50 11.46
N LEU A 300 -24.20 1.01 11.07
CA LEU A 300 -25.46 1.60 11.54
C LEU A 300 -25.81 1.04 12.93
N ARG A 301 -25.90 1.93 13.92
CA ARG A 301 -26.46 1.62 15.24
C ARG A 301 -27.70 2.49 15.45
N ASP A 302 -28.85 1.87 15.70
CA ASP A 302 -30.13 2.56 15.88
C ASP A 302 -30.48 3.51 14.71
N GLY A 303 -30.11 3.10 13.49
CA GLY A 303 -30.31 3.88 12.26
C GLY A 303 -29.35 5.06 12.08
N GLN A 304 -28.38 5.24 12.98
CA GLN A 304 -27.35 6.26 12.90
C GLN A 304 -26.00 5.67 12.47
N PRO A 305 -25.28 6.30 11.54
CA PRO A 305 -23.90 5.96 11.25
C PRO A 305 -22.99 6.22 12.45
N VAL A 306 -22.24 5.20 12.85
CA VAL A 306 -21.21 5.28 13.89
C VAL A 306 -19.87 4.93 13.26
N LEU A 307 -18.92 5.86 13.33
CA LEU A 307 -17.54 5.63 12.89
C LEU A 307 -16.91 4.55 13.77
N VAL A 308 -16.52 3.44 13.17
CA VAL A 308 -15.87 2.32 13.88
C VAL A 308 -14.39 2.21 13.56
N LYS A 309 -13.97 2.78 12.43
CA LYS A 309 -12.56 2.81 12.04
C LYS A 309 -12.25 4.01 11.17
N ARG A 310 -11.11 4.64 11.44
CA ARG A 310 -10.53 5.71 10.64
C ARG A 310 -9.18 5.25 10.12
N ASN A 311 -9.07 5.16 8.80
CA ASN A 311 -7.81 4.94 8.09
C ASN A 311 -7.44 6.17 7.25
N SER A 312 -7.88 7.36 7.67
CA SER A 312 -7.53 8.62 7.00
C SER A 312 -6.09 9.00 7.34
N ALA A 313 -5.25 9.18 6.32
CA ALA A 313 -3.91 9.71 6.46
C ALA A 313 -3.87 11.08 5.78
N ASP A 314 -3.56 12.11 6.57
CA ASP A 314 -3.18 13.42 6.06
C ASP A 314 -1.67 13.35 5.84
N PHE A 315 -1.25 13.33 4.57
CA PHE A 315 0.17 13.26 4.17
C PHE A 315 0.75 14.66 3.98
#